data_AF-A0AAV8YWW5-F1
#
_entry.id   AF-A0AAV8YWW5-F1
#
_cell.length_a   1.000
_cell.length_b   1.000
_cell.length_c   1.000
_cell.angle_alpha   90.00
_cell.angle_beta   90.00
_cell.angle_gamma   90.00
#
_symmetry.space_group_name_H-M   'P 1'
#
loop_
_entity.id
_entity.type
_entity.pdbx_description
1 polymer ?
#
loop_
_entity_poly.entity_id
_entity_poly.type
_entity_poly.pdbx_seq_one_letter_code
_entity_poly.pdbx_strand_id
1 'polypeptide(L)'
;MGGAPSKTRKLTVENDDPTSVIKVSEGVVDRIRGNQMQLCIHTLDPLLLRRFFFNEPSLTSLQMRQANIAELKKNDDYWENRIRNLEANHKKINEIIDEEQKKAVEEVMGTKKSTAVLIQPPCQDTKKAVLECYRHYPNEPMRCAKVVQAFQECVDLKRSCLVANRG
;
A
#
# COMPACT_ATOMS: atom_id res chain seq x y z
N MET A 1 -16.18 -25.28 -6.40
CA MET A 1 -15.00 -25.10 -7.27
C MET A 1 -14.97 -23.66 -7.71
N GLY A 2 -14.26 -22.81 -6.97
CA GLY A 2 -14.20 -21.35 -7.18
C GLY A 2 -13.05 -20.97 -8.10
N GLY A 3 -13.27 -19.95 -8.92
CA GLY A 3 -12.26 -19.41 -9.84
C GLY A 3 -12.78 -18.16 -10.53
N ALA A 4 -12.91 -17.06 -9.79
CA ALA A 4 -13.07 -15.74 -10.40
C ALA A 4 -11.67 -15.14 -10.61
N PRO A 5 -11.29 -14.72 -11.83
CA PRO A 5 -9.98 -14.12 -12.06
C PRO A 5 -9.93 -12.72 -11.46
N SER A 6 -9.09 -12.53 -10.44
CA SER A 6 -8.77 -11.22 -9.87
C SER A 6 -8.00 -10.38 -10.90
N LYS A 7 -8.69 -9.40 -11.48
CA LYS A 7 -8.06 -8.40 -12.35
C LYS A 7 -7.19 -7.46 -11.50
N THR A 8 -5.90 -7.76 -11.42
CA THR A 8 -4.93 -6.89 -10.75
C THR A 8 -4.84 -5.58 -11.54
N ARG A 9 -5.30 -4.46 -10.95
CA ARG A 9 -5.13 -3.13 -11.54
C ARG A 9 -3.63 -2.82 -11.60
N LYS A 10 -3.09 -2.61 -12.80
CA LYS A 10 -1.76 -2.03 -12.96
C LYS A 10 -1.85 -0.57 -12.53
N LEU A 11 -1.28 -0.25 -11.37
CA LEU A 11 -1.06 1.13 -10.94
C LEU A 11 0.13 1.67 -11.75
N THR A 12 -0.16 2.37 -12.83
CA THR A 12 0.81 3.28 -13.44
C THR A 12 0.82 4.52 -12.56
N VAL A 13 1.87 4.68 -11.75
CA VAL A 13 2.15 5.96 -11.09
C VAL A 13 2.55 6.91 -12.20
N GLU A 14 1.58 7.64 -12.73
CA GLU A 14 1.86 8.79 -13.58
C GLU A 14 2.54 9.83 -12.70
N ASN A 15 3.77 10.13 -13.09
CA ASN A 15 4.66 10.93 -12.29
C ASN A 15 4.57 12.37 -12.82
N ASP A 16 3.47 13.05 -12.47
CA ASP A 16 3.07 14.34 -13.05
C ASP A 16 4.01 15.50 -12.71
N ASP A 17 4.94 15.29 -11.78
CA ASP A 17 5.81 16.32 -11.24
C ASP A 17 7.27 16.04 -11.63
N PRO A 18 7.93 16.82 -12.51
CA PRO A 18 9.32 16.59 -12.95
C PRO A 18 10.36 16.70 -11.82
N THR A 19 9.92 17.00 -10.60
CA THR A 19 10.69 17.05 -9.34
C THR A 19 10.71 15.73 -8.56
N SER A 20 9.86 14.78 -8.91
CA SER A 20 9.78 13.44 -8.30
C SER A 20 10.81 12.45 -8.86
N VAL A 21 11.39 12.76 -10.02
CA VAL A 21 12.47 11.98 -10.62
C VAL A 21 13.76 12.34 -9.90
N ILE A 22 14.41 11.35 -9.27
CA ILE A 22 15.72 11.52 -8.64
C ILE A 22 16.72 11.87 -9.74
N LYS A 23 17.05 13.16 -9.87
CA LYS A 23 18.03 13.65 -10.83
C LYS A 23 19.42 13.35 -10.27
N VAL A 24 20.13 12.45 -10.94
CA VAL A 24 21.54 12.16 -10.64
C VAL A 24 22.41 13.01 -11.57
N SER A 25 23.59 13.45 -11.11
CA SER A 25 24.51 14.21 -11.95
C SER A 25 24.98 13.40 -13.15
N GLU A 26 25.18 14.07 -14.29
CA GLU A 26 25.50 13.45 -15.58
C GLU A 26 26.76 12.57 -15.51
N GLY A 27 27.81 13.01 -14.81
CA GLY A 27 29.03 12.21 -14.62
C GLY A 27 28.83 10.93 -13.78
N VAL A 28 27.82 10.88 -12.90
CA VAL A 28 27.46 9.64 -12.18
C VAL A 28 26.67 8.71 -13.11
N VAL A 29 25.81 9.26 -13.96
CA VAL A 29 25.08 8.50 -14.99
C VAL A 29 26.06 7.85 -15.97
N ASP A 30 27.07 8.58 -16.44
CA ASP A 30 28.10 8.07 -17.35
C ASP A 30 28.93 6.94 -16.73
N ARG A 31 29.27 7.08 -15.44
CA ARG A 31 29.96 6.04 -14.68
C ARG A 31 29.10 4.79 -14.51
N ILE A 32 27.81 4.94 -14.24
CA ILE A 32 26.87 3.80 -14.10
C ILE A 32 26.68 3.10 -15.45
N ARG A 33 26.69 3.85 -16.57
CA ARG A 33 26.62 3.30 -17.93
C ARG A 33 27.90 2.58 -18.38
N GLY A 34 28.96 2.60 -17.56
CA GLY A 34 30.21 1.90 -17.86
C GLY A 34 31.09 2.60 -18.90
N ASN A 35 30.81 3.87 -19.22
CA ASN A 35 31.72 4.69 -20.02
C ASN A 35 32.92 5.09 -19.14
N GLN A 36 33.88 4.19 -19.03
CA GLN A 36 35.20 4.53 -18.55
C GLN A 36 35.79 5.50 -19.58
N MET A 37 35.91 6.79 -19.24
CA MET A 37 36.83 7.65 -19.99
C MET A 37 38.23 7.08 -19.75
N GLN A 38 38.64 6.21 -20.67
CA GLN A 38 40.03 5.83 -20.84
C GLN A 38 40.78 7.12 -21.17
N LEU A 39 41.52 7.63 -20.20
CA LEU A 39 42.44 8.73 -20.43
C LEU A 39 43.55 8.20 -21.36
N CYS A 40 43.40 8.39 -22.66
CA CYS A 40 44.47 8.09 -23.62
C CYS A 40 45.58 9.14 -23.45
N ILE A 41 46.58 8.82 -22.64
CA ILE A 41 47.87 9.52 -22.61
C ILE A 41 48.67 9.10 -23.83
N HIS A 42 48.32 9.54 -25.05
CA HIS A 42 49.17 9.50 -26.25
C HIS A 42 48.47 10.43 -27.26
N THR A 43 48.91 11.65 -27.56
CA THR A 43 50.20 12.05 -28.13
C THR A 43 50.47 13.54 -27.85
N LEU A 44 51.59 13.88 -27.21
CA LEU A 44 52.02 15.26 -26.99
C LEU A 44 53.11 15.64 -28.01
N ASP A 45 52.87 16.70 -28.77
CA ASP A 45 53.89 17.39 -29.59
C ASP A 45 54.76 18.28 -28.67
N PRO A 46 56.10 18.10 -28.60
CA PRO A 46 56.93 18.68 -27.52
C PRO A 46 57.18 20.19 -27.57
N LEU A 47 56.67 20.94 -28.56
CA LEU A 47 57.16 22.31 -28.84
C LEU A 47 56.17 23.46 -28.58
N LEU A 48 54.91 23.20 -28.22
CA LEU A 48 53.96 24.27 -27.86
C LEU A 48 53.93 24.61 -26.36
N LEU A 49 54.89 24.09 -25.58
CA LEU A 49 55.03 24.42 -24.15
C LEU A 49 55.80 25.74 -23.93
N ARG A 50 55.39 26.82 -24.61
CA ARG A 50 55.92 28.16 -24.33
C ARG A 50 54.82 29.20 -24.15
N ARG A 51 54.27 29.16 -22.92
CA ARG A 51 53.85 30.31 -22.10
C ARG A 51 53.12 31.45 -22.83
N PHE A 52 51.85 31.23 -23.14
CA PHE A 52 50.85 32.23 -22.78
C PHE A 52 50.20 31.76 -21.48
N PHE A 53 50.78 32.16 -20.35
CA PHE A 53 50.06 32.12 -19.09
C PHE A 53 49.00 33.22 -19.13
N PHE A 54 47.91 32.98 -19.87
CA PHE A 54 46.65 33.56 -19.46
C PHE A 54 46.40 33.00 -18.07
N ASN A 55 46.55 33.85 -17.04
CA ASN A 55 46.05 33.53 -15.72
C ASN A 55 44.53 33.62 -15.82
N GLU A 56 43.92 32.62 -16.44
CA GLU A 56 42.50 32.37 -16.27
C GLU A 56 42.32 32.12 -14.77
N PRO A 57 41.43 32.84 -14.07
CA PRO A 57 41.30 32.70 -12.63
C PRO A 57 40.88 31.26 -12.33
N SER A 58 41.85 30.40 -12.03
CA SER A 58 41.60 29.02 -11.67
C SER A 58 40.90 29.07 -10.33
N LEU A 59 39.63 28.65 -10.29
CA LEU A 59 38.88 28.55 -9.05
C LEU A 59 39.74 27.90 -7.98
N THR A 60 39.97 28.61 -6.89
CA THR A 60 40.76 28.08 -5.78
C THR A 60 40.03 26.86 -5.23
N SER A 61 40.77 25.83 -4.82
CA SER A 61 40.20 24.63 -4.18
C SER A 61 39.25 24.96 -3.02
N LEU A 62 39.50 26.07 -2.31
CA LEU A 62 38.61 26.62 -1.29
C LEU A 62 37.25 27.08 -1.86
N GLN A 63 37.25 27.84 -2.96
CA GLN A 63 36.02 28.31 -3.62
C GLN A 63 35.18 27.13 -4.13
N MET A 64 35.84 26.13 -4.72
CA MET A 64 35.18 24.90 -5.15
C MET A 64 34.53 24.16 -3.96
N ARG A 65 35.21 24.08 -2.80
CA ARG A 65 34.63 23.48 -1.59
C ARG A 65 33.42 24.25 -1.07
N GLN A 66 33.48 25.58 -1.05
CA GLN A 66 32.36 26.42 -0.62
C GLN A 66 31.14 26.25 -1.52
N ALA A 67 31.34 26.21 -2.84
CA ALA A 67 30.27 25.95 -3.79
C ALA A 67 29.64 24.57 -3.58
N ASN A 68 30.46 23.53 -3.39
CA ASN A 68 29.95 22.18 -3.09
C ASN A 68 29.15 22.13 -1.78
N ILE A 69 29.64 22.78 -0.71
CA ILE A 69 28.91 22.84 0.57
C ILE A 69 27.57 23.55 0.40
N ALA A 70 27.52 24.64 -0.36
CA ALA A 70 26.28 25.37 -0.62
C ALA A 70 25.27 24.51 -1.41
N GLU A 71 25.73 23.75 -2.41
CA GLU A 71 24.87 22.84 -3.18
C GLU A 71 24.38 21.65 -2.36
N LEU A 72 25.25 21.04 -1.54
CA LEU A 72 24.84 19.97 -0.63
C LEU A 72 23.78 20.45 0.36
N LYS A 73 23.96 21.64 0.94
CA LYS A 73 22.99 22.23 1.86
C LYS A 73 21.62 22.45 1.21
N LYS A 74 21.59 22.96 -0.03
CA LYS A 74 20.32 23.10 -0.79
C LYS A 74 19.64 21.76 -1.01
N ASN A 75 20.42 20.70 -1.25
CA ASN A 75 19.91 19.35 -1.44
C ASN A 75 19.30 18.82 -0.14
N ASP A 76 20.00 18.97 0.99
CA ASP A 76 19.52 18.60 2.32
C ASP A 76 18.22 19.35 2.65
N ASP A 77 18.21 20.68 2.51
CA ASP A 77 17.03 21.52 2.74
C ASP A 77 15.85 21.10 1.83
N TYR A 78 16.12 20.74 0.58
CA TYR A 78 15.10 20.25 -0.36
C TYR A 78 14.48 18.94 0.11
N TRP A 79 15.30 17.96 0.47
CA TRP A 79 14.80 16.65 0.91
C TRP A 79 14.11 16.71 2.27
N GLU A 80 14.64 17.49 3.21
CA GLU A 80 13.98 17.72 4.50
C GLU A 80 12.57 18.28 4.31
N ASN A 81 12.42 19.32 3.48
CA ASN A 81 11.11 19.91 3.20
C ASN A 81 10.19 18.93 2.47
N ARG A 82 10.73 18.13 1.54
CA ARG A 82 9.95 17.11 0.83
C ARG A 82 9.42 16.03 1.79
N ILE A 83 10.27 15.50 2.65
CA ILE A 83 9.89 14.48 3.65
C ILE A 83 8.85 15.06 4.61
N ARG A 84 9.09 16.28 5.12
CA ARG A 84 8.12 16.98 5.99
C ARG A 84 6.75 17.14 5.32
N ASN A 85 6.72 17.51 4.04
CA ASN A 85 5.46 17.64 3.28
C ASN A 85 4.76 16.29 3.09
N LEU A 86 5.50 15.22 2.79
CA LEU A 86 4.95 13.87 2.66
C LEU A 86 4.36 13.39 3.99
N GLU A 87 5.09 13.53 5.08
CA GLU A 87 4.62 13.18 6.43
C GLU A 87 3.37 13.97 6.82
N ALA A 88 3.35 15.27 6.56
CA ALA A 88 2.19 16.12 6.83
C ALA A 88 0.96 15.69 6.02
N ASN A 89 1.14 15.32 4.75
CA ASN A 89 0.05 14.84 3.90
C ASN A 89 -0.45 13.45 4.36
N HIS A 90 0.46 12.53 4.68
CA HIS A 90 0.10 11.23 5.23
C HIS A 90 -0.66 11.35 6.54
N LYS A 91 -0.23 12.27 7.42
CA LYS A 91 -0.92 12.54 8.68
C LYS A 91 -2.37 12.99 8.44
N LYS A 92 -2.59 13.95 7.53
CA LYS A 92 -3.95 14.42 7.16
C LYS A 92 -4.82 13.29 6.61
N ILE A 93 -4.27 12.45 5.73
CA ILE A 93 -5.01 11.32 5.15
C ILE A 93 -5.40 10.32 6.26
N ASN A 94 -4.46 9.99 7.15
CA ASN A 94 -4.74 9.08 8.25
C ASN A 94 -5.78 9.64 9.23
N GLU A 95 -5.75 10.95 9.52
CA GLU A 95 -6.75 11.61 10.36
C GLU A 95 -8.16 11.46 9.76
N ILE A 96 -8.33 11.73 8.47
CA ILE A 96 -9.63 11.55 7.76
C ILE A 96 -10.07 10.09 7.78
N ILE A 97 -9.14 9.16 7.51
CA ILE A 97 -9.44 7.72 7.53
C ILE A 97 -9.90 7.28 8.92
N ASP A 98 -9.21 7.71 9.98
CA ASP A 98 -9.55 7.35 11.35
C ASP A 98 -10.94 7.91 11.75
N GLU A 99 -11.27 9.12 11.30
CA GLU A 99 -12.60 9.72 11.49
C GLU A 99 -13.69 8.93 10.78
N GLU A 100 -13.50 8.60 9.50
CA GLU A 100 -14.45 7.80 8.72
C GLU A 100 -14.61 6.39 9.29
N GLN A 101 -13.51 5.77 9.75
CA GLN A 101 -13.55 4.46 10.40
C GLN A 101 -14.36 4.50 11.68
N LYS A 102 -14.12 5.48 12.57
CA LYS A 102 -14.89 5.65 13.80
C LYS A 102 -16.37 5.83 13.51
N LYS A 103 -16.70 6.70 12.55
CA LYS A 103 -18.08 6.94 12.12
C LYS A 103 -18.74 5.66 11.60
N ALA A 104 -18.08 4.90 10.72
CA ALA A 104 -18.60 3.65 10.19
C ALA A 104 -18.83 2.61 11.30
N VAL A 105 -17.92 2.52 12.27
CA VAL A 105 -18.08 1.64 13.43
C VAL A 105 -19.27 2.07 14.29
N GLU A 106 -19.46 3.36 14.53
CA GLU A 106 -20.60 3.89 15.27
C GLU A 106 -21.94 3.66 14.57
N GLU A 107 -22.04 3.87 13.26
CA GLU A 107 -23.25 3.59 12.48
C GLU A 107 -23.62 2.10 12.57
N VAL A 108 -22.62 1.23 12.43
CA VAL A 108 -22.78 -0.21 12.51
C VAL A 108 -23.13 -0.66 13.93
N MET A 109 -22.49 -0.13 14.97
CA MET A 109 -22.76 -0.51 16.36
C MET A 109 -24.08 0.09 16.87
N GLY A 110 -24.40 1.34 16.51
CA GLY A 110 -25.63 2.04 16.88
C GLY A 110 -26.87 1.38 16.30
N THR A 111 -26.81 0.90 15.06
CA THR A 111 -27.87 0.08 14.45
C THR A 111 -27.92 -1.35 15.01
N LYS A 112 -26.78 -1.92 15.42
CA LYS A 112 -26.71 -3.28 16.01
C LYS A 112 -27.20 -3.36 17.47
N LYS A 113 -27.20 -2.27 18.24
CA LYS A 113 -27.69 -2.29 19.63
C LYS A 113 -29.19 -2.62 19.72
N SER A 114 -29.99 -2.30 18.69
CA SER A 114 -31.41 -2.72 18.64
C SER A 114 -31.59 -4.18 18.22
N THR A 115 -30.64 -4.76 17.49
CA THR A 115 -30.71 -6.14 16.99
C THR A 115 -30.07 -7.17 17.94
N ALA A 116 -29.07 -6.77 18.74
CA ALA A 116 -28.38 -7.67 19.66
C ALA A 116 -29.25 -8.15 20.84
N VAL A 117 -30.34 -7.46 21.16
CA VAL A 117 -31.16 -7.73 22.35
C VAL A 117 -32.28 -8.77 22.12
N LEU A 118 -32.60 -9.18 20.89
CA LEU A 118 -33.74 -10.11 20.64
C LEU A 118 -33.53 -11.21 19.60
N ILE A 119 -32.32 -11.45 19.10
CA ILE A 119 -32.11 -12.54 18.12
C ILE A 119 -31.92 -13.86 18.87
N GLN A 120 -33.03 -14.50 19.24
CA GLN A 120 -32.97 -15.95 19.44
C GLN A 120 -32.51 -16.59 18.12
N PRO A 121 -31.56 -17.55 18.15
CA PRO A 121 -31.10 -18.17 16.92
C PRO A 121 -32.31 -18.80 16.20
N PRO A 122 -32.41 -18.70 14.87
CA PRO A 122 -33.52 -19.28 14.14
C PRO A 122 -33.58 -20.80 14.35
N CYS A 123 -34.78 -21.36 14.26
CA CYS A 123 -34.99 -22.82 14.23
C CYS A 123 -34.60 -23.56 15.53
N GLN A 124 -34.97 -23.01 16.71
CA GLN A 124 -34.68 -23.65 18.01
C GLN A 124 -35.30 -25.04 18.16
N ASP A 125 -36.52 -25.25 17.67
CA ASP A 125 -37.25 -26.50 17.90
C ASP A 125 -36.69 -27.65 17.05
N THR A 126 -36.39 -27.38 15.78
CA THR A 126 -35.73 -28.37 14.91
C THR A 126 -34.29 -28.63 15.34
N LYS A 127 -33.58 -27.62 15.89
CA LYS A 127 -32.27 -27.83 16.52
C LYS A 127 -32.35 -28.82 17.70
N LYS A 128 -33.34 -28.65 18.59
CA LYS A 128 -33.55 -29.57 19.72
C LYS A 128 -33.85 -30.98 19.22
N ALA A 129 -34.70 -31.12 18.20
CA ALA A 129 -35.03 -32.42 17.61
C ALA A 129 -33.81 -33.14 17.00
N VAL A 130 -32.91 -32.41 16.33
CA VAL A 130 -31.64 -32.97 15.82
C VAL A 130 -30.76 -33.48 16.97
N LEU A 131 -30.61 -32.69 18.03
CA LEU A 131 -29.82 -33.08 19.19
C LEU A 131 -30.40 -34.30 19.91
N GLU A 132 -31.72 -34.37 20.03
CA GLU A 132 -32.43 -35.49 20.63
C GLU A 132 -32.26 -36.78 19.79
N CYS A 133 -32.35 -36.67 18.47
CA CYS A 133 -32.14 -37.81 17.58
C CYS A 133 -30.72 -38.39 17.70
N TYR A 134 -29.70 -37.54 17.71
CA TYR A 134 -28.31 -38.01 17.89
C TYR A 134 -28.05 -38.59 19.27
N ARG A 135 -28.74 -38.11 20.31
CA ARG A 135 -28.68 -38.73 21.66
C ARG A 135 -29.32 -40.11 21.67
N HIS A 136 -30.39 -40.33 20.90
CA HIS A 136 -31.06 -41.62 20.83
C HIS A 136 -30.30 -42.63 19.95
N TYR A 137 -29.58 -42.17 18.92
CA TYR A 137 -28.82 -43.01 17.98
C TYR A 137 -27.34 -42.57 17.88
N PRO A 138 -26.52 -42.78 18.92
CA PRO A 138 -25.15 -42.25 18.98
C PRO A 138 -24.21 -42.83 17.91
N ASN A 139 -24.44 -44.08 17.48
CA ASN A 139 -23.60 -44.77 16.49
C ASN A 139 -24.24 -44.87 15.10
N GLU A 140 -25.48 -44.37 14.94
CA GLU A 140 -26.25 -44.52 13.69
C GLU A 140 -26.83 -43.16 13.23
N PRO A 141 -25.98 -42.18 12.89
CA PRO A 141 -26.43 -40.82 12.52
C PRO A 141 -27.32 -40.78 11.27
N MET A 142 -27.25 -41.80 10.41
CA MET A 142 -28.09 -41.94 9.22
C MET A 142 -29.59 -42.01 9.55
N ARG A 143 -29.96 -42.48 10.76
CA ARG A 143 -31.37 -42.47 11.20
C ARG A 143 -31.93 -41.06 11.41
N CYS A 144 -31.05 -40.09 11.63
CA CYS A 144 -31.42 -38.69 11.86
C CYS A 144 -31.45 -37.84 10.59
N ALA A 145 -31.19 -38.42 9.41
CA ALA A 145 -31.10 -37.68 8.14
C ALA A 145 -32.33 -36.81 7.85
N LYS A 146 -33.54 -37.33 8.08
CA LYS A 146 -34.79 -36.56 7.89
C LYS A 146 -34.93 -35.39 8.87
N VAL A 147 -34.47 -35.57 10.11
CA VAL A 147 -34.54 -34.52 11.16
C VAL A 147 -33.54 -33.41 10.87
N VAL A 148 -32.34 -33.78 10.40
CA VAL A 148 -31.31 -32.83 9.97
C VAL A 148 -31.75 -32.05 8.74
N GLN A 149 -32.41 -32.71 7.78
CA GLN A 149 -32.95 -32.05 6.60
C GLN A 149 -34.00 -31.00 6.97
N ALA A 150 -34.93 -31.32 7.86
CA ALA A 150 -35.92 -30.35 8.34
C ALA A 150 -35.30 -29.14 9.06
N PHE A 151 -34.21 -29.35 9.81
CA PHE A 151 -33.44 -28.25 10.40
C PHE A 151 -32.78 -27.39 9.31
N GLN A 152 -32.16 -28.01 8.31
CA GLN A 152 -31.51 -27.34 7.19
C GLN A 152 -32.50 -26.46 6.41
N GLU A 153 -33.67 -27.01 6.04
CA GLU A 153 -34.73 -26.29 5.33
C GLU A 153 -35.20 -25.06 6.11
N CYS A 154 -35.38 -25.18 7.42
CA CYS A 154 -35.74 -24.04 8.28
C CYS A 154 -34.67 -22.93 8.27
N VAL A 155 -33.40 -23.30 8.39
CA VAL A 155 -32.29 -22.34 8.38
C VAL A 155 -32.18 -21.65 7.03
N ASP A 156 -32.31 -22.40 5.94
CA ASP A 156 -32.21 -21.87 4.59
C ASP A 156 -33.37 -20.93 4.26
N LEU A 157 -34.59 -21.24 4.71
CA LEU A 157 -35.76 -20.36 4.57
C LEU A 157 -35.60 -19.05 5.36
N LYS A 158 -35.05 -19.11 6.58
CA LYS A 158 -34.78 -17.88 7.35
C LYS A 158 -33.63 -17.07 6.76
N ARG A 159 -32.60 -17.72 6.24
CA ARG A 159 -31.50 -17.05 5.53
C ARG A 159 -32.00 -16.36 4.27
N SER A 160 -32.83 -17.02 3.45
CA SER A 160 -33.37 -16.43 2.22
C SER A 160 -34.26 -15.22 2.50
N CYS A 161 -35.11 -15.26 3.55
CA CYS A 161 -35.92 -14.12 3.98
C CYS A 161 -35.08 -12.91 4.39
N LEU A 162 -33.97 -13.11 5.11
CA LEU A 162 -33.07 -12.03 5.51
C LEU A 162 -32.32 -11.39 4.34
N VAL A 163 -32.02 -12.18 3.29
CA VAL A 163 -31.35 -11.68 2.09
C VAL A 163 -32.34 -10.94 1.19
N ALA A 164 -33.57 -11.46 1.05
CA ALA A 164 -34.62 -10.82 0.25
C ALA A 164 -35.03 -9.43 0.79
N ASN A 165 -35.01 -9.23 2.11
CA ASN A 165 -35.38 -7.96 2.74
C ASN A 165 -34.28 -6.88 2.70
N ARG A 166 -33.13 -7.13 2.05
CA ARG A 166 -32.02 -6.16 1.93
C ARG A 166 -31.96 -5.44 0.57
N GLY A 167 -32.81 -5.82 -0.39
CA GLY A 167 -32.98 -5.14 -1.68
C GLY A 167 -34.20 -4.24 -1.66
#